data_AF-T2IZL9-F1
#
_entry.id   AF-T2IZL9-F1
#
_cell.length_a   1.000
_cell.length_b   1.000
_cell.length_c   1.000
_cell.angle_alpha   90.00
_cell.angle_beta   90.00
_cell.angle_gamma   90.00
#
_symmetry.space_group_name_H-M   'P 1'
#
loop_
_entity.id
_entity.type
_entity.pdbx_description
1 polymer ?
#
loop_
_entity_poly.entity_id
_entity_poly.type
_entity_poly.pdbx_seq_one_letter_code
_entity_poly.pdbx_strand_id
1 'polypeptide(L)' 'MELSKFVNNFKSVSSRKLRQEFPEQINKFYWKEVFWNSSYFIASCGGVTISTLRKYIENQTRPHE' A
#
# COMPACT_ATOMS: atom_id res chain seq x y z
N MET A 1 15.21 -8.61 10.92
CA MET A 1 14.46 -7.85 9.90
C MET A 1 13.33 -7.10 10.59
N GLU A 2 13.29 -5.78 10.49
CA GLU A 2 12.19 -4.99 11.06
C GLU A 2 11.11 -4.82 9.98
N LEU A 3 9.97 -5.47 10.18
CA LEU A 3 8.91 -5.55 9.17
C LEU A 3 8.34 -4.18 8.77
N SER A 4 8.24 -3.27 9.74
CA SER A 4 7.87 -1.87 9.54
C SER A 4 8.82 -1.15 8.56
N LYS A 5 10.14 -1.26 8.79
CA LYS A 5 11.15 -0.67 7.92
C LYS A 5 11.12 -1.28 6.52
N PHE A 6 10.92 -2.59 6.43
CA PHE A 6 10.79 -3.27 5.14
C PHE A 6 9.62 -2.72 4.34
N VAL A 7 8.42 -2.66 4.94
CA VAL A 7 7.22 -2.16 4.24
C VAL A 7 7.34 -0.68 3.92
N ASN A 8 7.90 0.14 4.81
CA ASN A 8 8.14 1.56 4.53
C ASN A 8 9.09 1.76 3.35
N ASN A 9 10.20 1.03 3.30
CA ASN A 9 11.12 1.07 2.17
C ASN A 9 10.45 0.61 0.87
N PHE A 10 9.69 -0.48 0.92
CA PHE A 10 8.95 -0.99 -0.23
C PHE A 10 7.97 0.06 -0.78
N LYS A 11 7.14 0.66 0.08
CA LYS A 11 6.16 1.68 -0.30
C LYS A 11 6.84 2.92 -0.88
N SER A 12 7.91 3.39 -0.25
CA SER A 12 8.66 4.56 -0.74
C SER A 12 9.32 4.32 -2.09
N VAL A 13 10.03 3.19 -2.26
CA VAL A 13 10.73 2.87 -3.50
C VAL A 13 9.75 2.60 -4.64
N SER A 14 8.68 1.83 -4.39
CA SER A 14 7.66 1.56 -5.41
C SER A 14 6.90 2.82 -5.84
N SER A 15 6.55 3.71 -4.89
CA SER A 15 5.95 5.02 -5.20
C SER A 15 6.81 5.82 -6.18
N ARG A 16 8.11 5.93 -5.89
CA ARG A 16 9.07 6.65 -6.75
C ARG A 16 9.18 5.99 -8.12
N LYS A 17 9.38 4.67 -8.17
CA LYS A 17 9.54 3.94 -9.43
C LYS A 17 8.32 4.04 -10.32
N LEU A 18 7.12 3.83 -9.77
CA LEU A 18 5.88 3.92 -10.53
C LEU A 18 5.71 5.29 -11.20
N ARG A 19 5.99 6.38 -10.48
CA ARG A 19 5.94 7.74 -11.04
C ARG A 19 7.01 8.02 -12.08
N GLN A 20 8.17 7.35 -11.99
CA GLN A 20 9.24 7.48 -12.99
C GLN A 20 8.93 6.69 -14.27
N GLU A 21 8.38 5.49 -14.14
CA GLU A 21 8.11 4.59 -15.25
C GLU A 21 6.77 4.89 -15.96
N PHE A 22 5.77 5.40 -15.23
CA PHE A 22 4.41 5.64 -15.74
C PHE A 22 3.86 7.05 -15.42
N PRO A 23 4.60 8.13 -15.72
CA PRO A 23 4.20 9.48 -15.32
C PRO A 23 2.88 9.92 -15.95
N GLU A 24 2.66 9.66 -17.24
CA GLU A 24 1.45 10.09 -17.96
C GLU A 24 0.19 9.39 -17.44
N GLN A 25 0.29 8.08 -17.23
CA GLN A 25 -0.83 7.25 -16.75
C GLN A 25 -1.20 7.64 -15.32
N ILE A 26 -0.22 7.82 -14.44
CA ILE A 26 -0.47 8.16 -13.04
C ILE A 26 -1.03 9.58 -12.94
N ASN A 27 -0.42 10.56 -13.60
CA ASN A 27 -0.85 11.96 -13.50
C ASN A 27 -2.26 12.19 -14.06
N LYS A 28 -2.74 11.32 -14.96
CA LYS A 28 -4.12 11.36 -15.46
C LYS A 28 -5.16 11.04 -14.38
N PHE A 29 -4.85 10.15 -13.44
CA PHE A 29 -5.82 9.63 -12.46
C PHE A 29 -5.51 10.01 -11.01
N TYR A 30 -4.26 10.37 -10.71
CA TYR A 30 -3.79 10.53 -9.34
C TYR A 30 -2.69 11.58 -9.20
N TRP A 31 -3.02 12.69 -8.55
CA TRP A 31 -2.17 13.89 -8.42
C TRP A 31 -1.60 14.09 -7.01
N LYS A 32 -1.99 13.29 -6.02
CA LYS A 32 -1.51 13.43 -4.62
C LYS A 32 -0.03 13.06 -4.55
N GLU A 33 0.71 13.67 -3.62
CA GLU A 33 2.15 13.41 -3.43
C GLU A 33 2.44 12.00 -2.89
N VAL A 34 1.57 11.47 -2.03
CA VAL A 34 1.68 10.12 -1.47
C VAL A 34 0.99 9.10 -2.37
N PHE A 35 1.69 8.04 -2.78
CA PHE A 35 1.11 7.01 -3.64
C PHE A 35 0.35 5.92 -2.87
N TRP A 36 0.87 5.53 -1.70
CA TRP A 36 0.26 4.52 -0.86
C TRP A 36 -0.36 5.14 0.39
N ASN A 37 -1.44 4.54 0.91
CA ASN A 37 -1.95 4.84 2.26
C ASN A 37 -0.84 4.60 3.29
N SER A 38 -0.80 5.34 4.41
CA SER A 38 0.23 5.17 5.47
C SER A 38 0.14 3.81 6.17
N SER A 39 -1.06 3.27 6.36
CA SER A 39 -1.31 1.97 6.97
C SER A 39 -0.76 0.81 6.14
N TYR A 40 -0.47 -0.31 6.81
CA TYR A 40 -0.09 -1.57 6.19
C TYR A 40 -0.50 -2.73 7.09
N PHE A 41 -0.58 -3.92 6.50
CA PHE A 41 -0.83 -5.17 7.22
C PHE A 41 0.12 -6.25 6.75
N ILE A 42 0.62 -7.00 7.71
CA ILE A 42 1.53 -8.11 7.50
C ILE A 42 1.02 -9.24 8.36
N ALA A 43 0.88 -10.41 7.76
CA ALA A 43 0.55 -11.63 8.46
C ALA A 43 1.32 -12.78 7.84
N SER A 44 1.67 -13.78 8.66
CA SER A 44 2.40 -14.95 8.19
C SER A 44 1.50 -15.87 7.38
N CYS A 45 1.95 -16.28 6.19
CA CYS A 45 1.29 -17.30 5.39
C CYS A 45 1.62 -18.70 5.94
N GLY A 46 1.07 -18.98 7.12
CA GLY A 46 1.05 -20.32 7.75
C GLY A 46 -0.28 -20.61 8.47
N GLY A 47 -1.10 -19.59 8.73
CA GLY A 47 -2.42 -19.72 9.36
C GLY A 47 -3.43 -18.63 8.98
N VAL A 48 -3.12 -17.79 7.99
CA VAL A 48 -4.01 -16.70 7.57
C VAL A 48 -5.02 -17.24 6.56
N THR A 49 -6.27 -17.32 6.99
CA THR A 49 -7.39 -17.69 6.11
C THR A 49 -7.82 -16.50 5.25
N ILE A 50 -8.45 -16.78 4.11
CA ILE A 50 -9.08 -15.76 3.25
C ILE A 50 -10.05 -14.87 4.05
N SER A 51 -10.71 -15.43 5.08
CA SER A 51 -11.63 -14.68 5.93
C SER A 51 -10.94 -13.57 6.74
N THR A 52 -9.71 -13.80 7.19
CA THR A 52 -8.90 -12.83 7.93
C THR A 52 -8.49 -11.67 7.02
N LEU A 53 -8.08 -11.97 5.78
CA LEU A 53 -7.73 -10.96 4.78
C LEU A 53 -8.92 -10.07 4.42
N ARG A 54 -10.10 -10.67 4.21
CA ARG A 54 -11.34 -9.94 3.91
C ARG A 54 -11.68 -8.94 5.02
N LYS A 55 -11.66 -9.40 6.29
CA LYS A 55 -11.92 -8.54 7.45
C LYS A 55 -10.95 -7.36 7.55
N TYR A 56 -9.68 -7.55 7.22
CA TYR A 56 -8.70 -6.45 7.23
C TYR A 56 -9.08 -5.36 6.21
N ILE A 57 -9.41 -5.76 4.97
CA ILE A 57 -9.77 -4.83 3.90
C ILE A 57 -11.07 -4.08 4.23
N GLU A 58 -12.08 -4.77 4.75
CA GLU A 58 -13.38 -4.19 5.12
C GLU A 58 -13.27 -3.18 6.26
N ASN A 59 -12.40 -3.43 7.23
CA ASN A 59 -12.19 -2.54 8.37
C ASN A 59 -11.24 -1.37 8.08
N GLN A 60 -10.69 -1.29 6.87
CA GLN A 60 -9.79 -0.20 6.52
C GLN A 60 -10.62 1.04 6.17
N THR A 61 -10.50 2.08 7.00
CA THR A 61 -11.22 3.35 6.81
C THR A 61 -10.94 3.89 5.43
N ARG A 62 -12.00 4.13 4.65
CA ARG A 62 -11.86 4.78 3.35
C ARG A 62 -11.35 6.22 3.61
N PRO A 63 -10.36 6.70 2.87
CA PRO A 63 -9.95 8.09 2.99
C PRO A 63 -11.18 8.98 2.77
N HIS A 64 -11.44 9.91 3.69
CA HIS A 64 -12.43 10.96 3.45
C HIS A 64 -11.93 11.86 2.30
N GLU A 65 -12.85 12.25 1.43
CA GLU A 65 -12.60 13.16 0.30
C GLU A 65 -12.01 14.49 0.75
#